data_AF-A0A0M1N417-F1
#
_entry.id   AF-A0A0M1N417-F1
#
_cell.length_a   1.000
_cell.length_b   1.000
_cell.length_c   1.000
_cell.angle_alpha   90.00
_cell.angle_beta   90.00
_cell.angle_gamma   90.00
#
_symmetry.space_group_name_H-M   'P 1'
#
loop_
_entity.id
_entity.type
_entity.pdbx_description
1 polymer ?
#
loop_
_entity_poly.entity_id
_entity_poly.type
_entity_poly.pdbx_seq_one_letter_code
_entity_poly.pdbx_strand_id
1 'polypeptide(L)'
;MTNHKKTYYVSVNHNLIQDVPNDTNEYVVYMDDEEVSKLRGLLYEVSSSDRYAFKRTFVPYKSADHDDAAEEYDERTINLYRFLHDHGDERTRKTIEDMNIINKLKDTGYDDPGYEDSPLNK
;
A
#
# COMPACT_ATOMS: atom_id res chain seq x y z
N MET A 1 6.55 24.35 -18.60
CA MET A 1 6.69 22.93 -19.00
C MET A 1 5.28 22.39 -19.11
N THR A 2 4.90 21.84 -20.25
CA THR A 2 3.58 21.22 -20.43
C THR A 2 3.65 19.81 -19.84
N ASN A 3 3.23 19.64 -18.58
CA ASN A 3 3.14 18.31 -17.95
C ASN A 3 1.99 17.53 -18.58
N HIS A 4 2.30 16.77 -19.62
CA HIS A 4 1.35 15.87 -20.25
C HIS A 4 1.31 14.57 -19.46
N LYS A 5 0.21 14.37 -18.74
CA LYS A 5 -0.05 13.08 -18.09
C LYS A 5 -0.29 12.00 -19.15
N LYS A 6 0.31 10.84 -18.94
CA LYS A 6 0.17 9.63 -19.75
C LYS A 6 -0.40 8.51 -18.89
N THR A 7 -1.02 7.54 -19.55
CA THR A 7 -1.48 6.32 -18.88
C THR A 7 -0.29 5.41 -18.67
N TYR A 8 -0.12 4.94 -17.45
CA TYR A 8 0.85 3.91 -17.10
C TYR A 8 0.14 2.77 -16.40
N TYR A 9 0.71 1.58 -16.58
CA TYR A 9 0.27 0.35 -15.97
C TYR A 9 1.35 -0.12 -15.01
N VAL A 10 0.93 -0.44 -13.79
CA VAL A 10 1.83 -0.70 -12.67
C VAL A 10 1.57 -2.09 -12.13
N SER A 11 2.65 -2.82 -11.87
CA SER A 11 2.63 -4.05 -11.07
C SER A 11 3.54 -3.83 -9.86
N VAL A 12 2.93 -3.81 -8.67
CA VAL A 12 3.67 -3.65 -7.42
C VAL A 12 4.46 -4.92 -7.15
N ASN A 13 3.84 -6.09 -7.36
CA ASN A 13 4.47 -7.40 -7.16
C ASN A 13 5.73 -7.61 -8.00
N HIS A 14 5.73 -7.09 -9.24
CA HIS A 14 6.87 -7.22 -10.15
C HIS A 14 7.79 -5.98 -10.17
N ASN A 15 7.48 -4.93 -9.40
CA ASN A 15 8.15 -3.62 -9.47
C ASN A 15 8.25 -3.07 -10.90
N LEU A 16 7.15 -3.19 -11.67
CA LEU A 16 7.10 -2.77 -13.07
C LEU A 16 6.19 -1.55 -13.27
N ILE A 17 6.65 -0.64 -14.12
CA ILE A 17 5.87 0.48 -14.66
C ILE A 17 6.01 0.43 -16.19
N GLN A 18 4.89 0.33 -16.90
CA GLN A 18 4.84 0.22 -18.35
C GLN A 18 3.85 1.23 -18.93
N ASP A 19 4.11 1.72 -20.13
CA ASP A 19 3.19 2.57 -20.91
C ASP A 19 2.24 1.75 -21.81
N VAL A 20 2.42 0.44 -21.83
CA VAL A 20 1.58 -0.53 -22.54
C VAL A 20 0.92 -1.52 -21.57
N PRO A 21 -0.33 -1.92 -21.84
CA PRO A 21 -1.01 -2.94 -21.04
C PRO A 21 -0.34 -4.31 -21.20
N ASN A 22 -0.35 -5.08 -20.14
CA ASN A 22 0.21 -6.43 -20.00
C ASN A 22 -0.65 -7.19 -18.98
N ASP A 23 -0.63 -8.52 -19.04
CA ASP A 23 -1.43 -9.41 -18.20
C ASP A 23 -1.05 -9.37 -16.72
N THR A 24 0.16 -8.88 -16.40
CA THR A 24 0.67 -8.76 -15.02
C THR A 24 0.35 -7.42 -14.36
N ASN A 25 -0.31 -6.50 -15.07
CA ASN A 25 -0.56 -5.16 -14.57
C ASN A 25 -1.75 -5.16 -13.60
N GLU A 26 -1.54 -4.59 -12.42
CA GLU A 26 -2.51 -4.60 -11.32
C GLU A 26 -3.25 -3.27 -11.23
N TYR A 27 -2.55 -2.17 -11.52
CA TYR A 27 -3.05 -0.81 -11.35
C TYR A 27 -2.84 0.00 -12.63
N VAL A 28 -3.77 0.93 -12.87
CA VAL A 28 -3.72 1.88 -13.99
C VAL A 28 -3.69 3.28 -13.41
N VAL A 29 -2.68 4.07 -13.78
CA VAL A 29 -2.45 5.41 -13.24
C VAL A 29 -2.21 6.44 -14.35
N TYR A 30 -2.55 7.69 -14.07
CA TYR A 30 -2.36 8.82 -14.98
C TYR A 30 -1.32 9.77 -14.40
N MET A 31 -0.13 9.80 -15.02
CA MET A 31 1.03 10.46 -14.42
C MET A 31 1.85 11.25 -15.44
N ASP A 32 2.51 12.31 -15.00
CA ASP A 32 3.60 12.96 -15.72
C ASP A 32 4.97 12.36 -15.38
N ASP A 33 6.04 12.86 -16.01
CA ASP A 33 7.39 12.29 -15.86
C ASP A 33 7.97 12.48 -14.43
N GLU A 34 7.55 13.51 -13.70
CA GLU A 34 7.95 13.74 -12.31
C GLU A 34 7.24 12.73 -11.39
N GLU A 35 5.93 12.55 -11.60
CA GLU A 35 5.10 11.56 -10.90
C GLU A 35 5.59 10.12 -11.16
N VAL A 36 6.02 9.79 -12.38
CA VAL A 36 6.65 8.49 -12.70
C VAL A 36 7.94 8.31 -11.90
N SER A 37 8.78 9.34 -11.82
CA SER A 37 10.03 9.29 -11.06
C SER A 37 9.77 9.09 -9.57
N LYS A 38 8.72 9.72 -9.04
CA LYS A 38 8.27 9.53 -7.65
C LYS A 38 7.76 8.11 -7.39
N LEU A 39 6.94 7.55 -8.29
CA LEU A 39 6.44 6.18 -8.17
C LEU A 39 7.59 5.16 -8.15
N ARG A 40 8.61 5.35 -9.00
CA ARG A 40 9.81 4.50 -9.00
C ARG A 40 10.53 4.51 -7.66
N GLY A 41 10.64 5.67 -7.02
CA GLY A 41 11.20 5.81 -5.67
C GLY A 41 10.40 5.00 -4.64
N LEU A 42 9.08 5.14 -4.65
CA LEU A 42 8.19 4.42 -3.71
C LEU A 42 8.28 2.90 -3.88
N LEU A 43 8.30 2.39 -5.13
CA LEU A 43 8.49 0.95 -5.40
C LEU A 43 9.86 0.46 -4.91
N TYR A 44 10.91 1.25 -5.10
CA TYR A 44 12.24 0.91 -4.61
C TYR A 44 12.31 0.88 -3.08
N GLU A 45 11.67 1.82 -2.38
CA GLU A 45 11.61 1.85 -0.92
C GLU A 45 10.89 0.64 -0.32
N VAL A 46 9.78 0.22 -0.94
CA VAL A 46 9.02 -0.96 -0.52
C VAL A 46 9.81 -2.24 -0.79
N SER A 47 10.35 -2.43 -2.00
CA SER A 47 11.13 -3.63 -2.34
C SER A 47 12.47 -3.75 -1.60
N SER A 48 13.09 -2.63 -1.22
CA SER A 48 14.32 -2.62 -0.42
C SER A 48 14.06 -2.92 1.07
N SER A 49 12.84 -2.68 1.56
CA SER A 49 12.44 -2.98 2.94
C SER A 49 12.28 -4.48 3.19
N ASP A 50 11.85 -5.26 2.19
CA ASP A 50 11.82 -6.73 2.26
C ASP A 50 13.19 -7.31 2.60
N ARG A 51 14.28 -6.74 2.02
CA ARG A 51 15.66 -7.16 2.33
C ARG A 51 16.07 -6.92 3.79
N TYR A 52 15.44 -5.99 4.49
CA TYR A 52 15.67 -5.75 5.93
C TYR A 52 14.72 -6.56 6.81
N ALA A 53 13.49 -6.86 6.37
CA ALA A 53 12.54 -7.71 7.08
C ALA A 53 13.08 -9.15 7.27
N PHE A 54 13.76 -9.71 6.26
CA PHE A 54 14.42 -11.03 6.37
C PHE A 54 15.55 -11.08 7.42
N LYS A 55 16.07 -9.94 7.91
CA LYS A 55 17.06 -9.90 9.00
C LYS A 55 16.45 -9.93 10.40
N ARG A 56 15.13 -9.83 10.56
CA ARG A 56 14.45 -10.17 11.82
C ARG A 56 14.37 -11.70 11.94
N THR A 57 15.53 -12.32 12.02
CA THR A 57 15.69 -13.72 12.41
C THR A 57 15.05 -13.90 13.78
N PHE A 58 14.22 -14.94 13.91
CA PHE A 58 13.57 -15.42 15.13
C PHE A 58 14.48 -15.29 16.37
N VAL A 59 14.20 -14.31 17.24
CA VAL A 59 14.68 -14.30 18.62
C VAL A 59 13.50 -14.66 19.50
N PRO A 60 13.33 -15.94 19.89
CA PRO A 60 12.31 -16.29 20.86
C PRO A 60 12.85 -15.94 22.23
N TYR A 61 12.62 -14.73 22.74
CA TYR A 61 12.70 -14.50 24.18
C TYR A 61 11.91 -13.30 24.66
N LYS A 62 10.93 -13.64 25.52
CA LYS A 62 10.31 -12.84 26.58
C LYS A 62 9.27 -11.78 26.22
N SER A 63 8.07 -12.13 26.68
CA SER A 63 7.02 -11.26 27.22
C SER A 63 6.20 -10.49 26.18
N ALA A 64 5.07 -11.12 25.85
CA ALA A 64 3.83 -10.42 25.55
C ALA A 64 3.50 -9.42 26.65
N ASP A 65 2.88 -8.31 26.25
CA ASP A 65 2.10 -7.33 27.02
C ASP A 65 2.49 -5.87 26.73
N HIS A 66 2.69 -5.53 25.46
CA HIS A 66 2.34 -4.20 24.95
C HIS A 66 1.43 -4.47 23.75
N ASP A 67 0.20 -3.95 23.81
CA ASP A 67 -0.82 -3.97 22.75
C ASP A 67 -0.38 -3.12 21.54
N ASP A 68 0.79 -3.43 20.98
CA ASP A 68 1.18 -2.98 19.66
C ASP A 68 0.56 -3.97 18.69
N ALA A 69 -0.76 -3.84 18.48
CA ALA A 69 -1.47 -4.45 17.38
C ALA A 69 -0.61 -4.26 16.14
N ALA A 70 -0.02 -5.36 15.67
CA ALA A 70 0.97 -5.37 14.61
C ALA A 70 0.51 -4.43 13.49
N GLU A 71 1.25 -3.34 13.26
CA GLU A 71 1.04 -2.48 12.10
C GLU A 71 1.25 -3.36 10.87
N GLU A 72 0.14 -3.89 10.36
CA GLU A 72 0.08 -4.89 9.30
C GLU A 72 0.75 -4.42 8.00
N TYR A 73 0.96 -3.10 7.86
CA TYR A 73 1.67 -2.46 6.76
C TYR A 73 2.57 -1.33 7.27
N ASP A 74 3.84 -1.32 6.83
CA ASP A 74 4.79 -0.23 7.08
C ASP A 74 4.39 1.07 6.33
N GLU A 75 4.81 2.23 6.84
CA GLU A 75 4.52 3.56 6.29
C GLU A 75 4.89 3.68 4.80
N ARG A 76 5.98 3.03 4.38
CA ARG A 76 6.44 3.02 2.97
C ARG A 76 5.40 2.38 2.06
N THR A 77 4.83 1.26 2.49
CA THR A 77 3.77 0.54 1.78
C THR A 77 2.51 1.40 1.70
N ILE A 78 2.13 2.03 2.82
CA ILE A 78 0.98 2.95 2.85
C ILE A 78 1.18 4.12 1.87
N ASN A 79 2.39 4.70 1.83
CA ASN A 79 2.71 5.80 0.92
C ASN A 79 2.65 5.38 -0.56
N LEU A 80 3.11 4.17 -0.90
CA LEU A 80 2.99 3.62 -2.25
C LEU A 80 1.53 3.49 -2.67
N TYR A 81 0.70 2.84 -1.86
CA TYR A 81 -0.72 2.62 -2.20
C TYR A 81 -1.53 3.92 -2.18
N ARG A 82 -1.23 4.88 -1.30
CA ARG A 82 -1.85 6.20 -1.35
C ARG A 82 -1.53 6.92 -2.67
N PHE A 83 -0.28 6.85 -3.12
CA PHE A 83 0.11 7.46 -4.39
C PHE A 83 -0.62 6.81 -5.58
N LEU A 84 -0.75 5.48 -5.59
CA LEU A 84 -1.52 4.75 -6.60
C LEU A 84 -3.01 5.09 -6.57
N HIS A 85 -3.59 5.28 -5.39
CA HIS A 85 -4.99 5.71 -5.24
C HIS A 85 -5.22 7.12 -5.81
N ASP A 86 -4.34 8.07 -5.47
CA ASP A 86 -4.45 9.47 -5.92
C ASP A 86 -4.40 9.58 -7.46
N HIS A 87 -3.46 8.84 -8.09
CA HIS A 87 -3.20 8.91 -9.54
C HIS A 87 -3.93 7.83 -10.34
N GLY A 88 -4.61 6.91 -9.66
CA GLY A 88 -5.25 5.74 -10.25
C GLY A 88 -6.56 6.04 -10.95
N ASP A 89 -6.95 5.13 -11.85
CA ASP A 89 -8.31 5.04 -12.36
C ASP A 89 -9.30 4.55 -11.27
N GLU A 90 -10.59 4.54 -11.58
CA GLU A 90 -11.64 4.14 -10.64
C GLU A 90 -11.44 2.71 -10.13
N ARG A 91 -11.00 1.80 -11.01
CA ARG A 91 -10.72 0.41 -10.64
C ARG A 91 -9.55 0.31 -9.64
N THR A 92 -8.48 1.06 -9.88
CA THR A 92 -7.31 1.13 -8.99
C THR A 92 -7.71 1.66 -7.62
N ARG A 93 -8.47 2.76 -7.56
CA ARG A 93 -8.96 3.34 -6.31
C ARG A 93 -9.78 2.35 -5.52
N LYS A 94 -10.77 1.73 -6.16
CA LYS A 94 -11.64 0.75 -5.52
C LYS A 94 -10.86 -0.45 -4.98
N THR A 95 -9.91 -0.97 -5.77
CA THR A 95 -9.06 -2.10 -5.34
C THR A 95 -8.30 -1.75 -4.06
N ILE A 96 -7.74 -0.53 -3.99
CA ILE A 96 -6.96 -0.08 -2.83
C ILE A 96 -7.86 0.23 -1.62
N GLU A 97 -9.05 0.76 -1.85
CA GLU A 97 -10.07 0.95 -0.80
C GLU A 97 -10.53 -0.39 -0.21
N ASP A 98 -10.76 -1.39 -1.06
CA ASP A 98 -11.15 -2.75 -0.67
C ASP A 98 -10.03 -3.46 0.14
N MET A 99 -8.75 -3.09 -0.09
CA MET A 99 -7.61 -3.57 0.70
C MET A 99 -7.56 -2.96 2.12
N ASN A 100 -8.35 -1.91 2.39
CA ASN A 100 -8.40 -1.19 3.67
C ASN A 100 -7.05 -0.65 4.18
N ILE A 101 -6.07 -0.46 3.29
CA ILE A 101 -4.70 -0.07 3.64
C ILE A 101 -4.55 1.43 3.94
N ILE A 102 -5.43 2.26 3.37
CA ILE A 102 -5.38 3.74 3.52
C ILE A 102 -6.21 4.22 4.73
N ASN A 103 -7.27 3.51 5.11
CA ASN A 103 -8.19 3.96 6.16
C ASN A 103 -7.54 4.01 7.56
N LYS A 104 -6.46 3.26 7.81
CA LYS A 104 -5.68 3.35 9.05
C LYS A 104 -5.06 4.74 9.29
N LEU A 105 -4.88 5.58 8.26
CA LEU A 105 -4.42 6.97 8.43
C LEU A 105 -5.53 7.91 8.94
N LYS A 106 -6.80 7.58 8.69
CA LYS A 106 -7.96 8.38 9.14
C LYS A 106 -8.42 7.97 10.54
N ASP A 107 -8.03 6.78 10.98
CA ASP A 107 -8.42 6.20 12.27
C ASP A 107 -7.41 6.49 13.40
N THR A 108 -6.80 7.68 13.37
CA THR A 108 -6.14 8.24 14.57
C THR A 108 -7.14 8.86 15.54
N GLY A 109 -8.44 8.69 15.27
CA GLY A 109 -9.54 9.02 16.18
C GLY A 109 -10.50 7.84 16.26
N TYR A 110 -10.28 6.97 17.25
CA TYR A 110 -11.21 5.99 17.80
C TYR A 110 -12.68 6.35 17.54
N ASP A 111 -13.27 5.79 16.49
CA ASP A 111 -14.72 5.66 16.33
C ASP A 111 -14.97 4.31 15.66
N ASP A 112 -14.72 3.25 16.41
CA ASP A 112 -15.10 1.87 16.08
C ASP A 112 -16.55 1.68 16.58
N PRO A 113 -17.59 1.70 15.72
CA PRO A 113 -18.84 1.06 16.06
C PRO A 113 -18.55 -0.45 16.08
N GLY A 114 -18.25 -0.93 17.29
CA GLY A 114 -17.89 -2.31 17.58
C GLY A 114 -18.66 -3.32 16.73
N TYR A 115 -17.94 -4.38 16.33
CA TYR A 115 -18.52 -5.60 15.79
C TYR A 115 -19.64 -6.13 16.71
N GLU A 116 -20.87 -5.69 16.49
CA GLU A 116 -22.04 -6.03 17.31
C GLU A 116 -22.62 -7.43 17.03
N ASP A 117 -21.95 -8.30 16.27
CA ASP A 117 -22.54 -9.62 15.93
C ASP A 117 -21.51 -10.77 15.84
N SER A 118 -20.69 -10.94 16.88
CA SER A 118 -19.97 -12.20 17.09
C SER A 118 -20.73 -13.09 18.11
N PRO A 119 -21.32 -14.22 17.70
CA PRO A 119 -22.19 -15.05 18.55
C PRO A 119 -21.44 -15.97 19.53
N LEU A 120 -20.21 -15.64 19.92
CA LEU A 120 -19.32 -16.52 20.70
C LEU A 120 -19.04 -16.02 22.11
N ASN A 121 -20.07 -15.58 22.83
CA ASN A 121 -20.02 -15.51 24.29
C ASN A 121 -21.28 -16.15 24.89
N LYS A 122 -21.14 -17.42 25.29
CA LYS A 122 -21.99 -18.11 26.26
C LYS A 122 -21.11 -18.92 27.20
#